data_AF-A0A1Q3Z4R0-F1
#
_entry.id   AF-A0A1Q3Z4R0-F1
#
_cell.length_a   1.000
_cell.length_b   1.000
_cell.length_c   1.000
_cell.angle_alpha   90.00
_cell.angle_beta   90.00
_cell.angle_gamma   90.00
#
_symmetry.space_group_name_H-M   'P 1'
#
loop_
_entity.id
_entity.type
_entity.pdbx_description
1 polymer ?
#
loop_
_entity_poly.entity_id
_entity_poly.type
_entity_poly.pdbx_seq_one_letter_code
_entity_poly.pdbx_strand_id
1 'polypeptide(L)'
;MRFKPFRTAFLVVATAALALAAGPAFAHAKLLSEVPAAVDAATPAPAPAPLTELRLVFSEQLNFAFSKLKLTDAAGKEVALGALALDPKDDKTLLAPLTGALPAGDYTVDWTAVSADGHKTTGTYTFKVAQ
;
A
#
# COMPACT_ATOMS: atom_id res chain seq x y z
N MET A 1 -14.97 -34.10 -54.72
CA MET A 1 -14.47 -32.96 -53.91
C MET A 1 -15.38 -32.74 -52.71
N ARG A 2 -14.86 -32.88 -51.47
CA ARG A 2 -15.59 -32.48 -50.25
C ARG A 2 -14.58 -32.18 -49.15
N PHE A 3 -14.12 -30.93 -49.10
CA PHE A 3 -13.35 -30.39 -47.99
C PHE A 3 -14.30 -29.83 -46.92
N LYS A 4 -14.15 -30.25 -45.66
CA LYS A 4 -14.32 -29.51 -44.38
C LYS A 4 -14.14 -30.55 -43.23
N PRO A 5 -13.52 -30.23 -42.07
CA PRO A 5 -13.81 -29.02 -41.30
C PRO A 5 -12.55 -28.32 -40.73
N PHE A 6 -12.20 -27.13 -41.24
CA PHE A 6 -11.14 -26.28 -40.67
C PHE A 6 -11.65 -25.34 -39.55
N ARG A 7 -12.91 -25.49 -39.14
CA ARG A 7 -13.57 -24.55 -38.19
C ARG A 7 -13.32 -24.87 -36.72
N THR A 8 -13.05 -26.12 -36.38
CA THR A 8 -12.90 -26.56 -34.98
C THR A 8 -11.52 -26.24 -34.41
N ALA A 9 -10.47 -26.28 -35.25
CA ALA A 9 -9.10 -26.02 -34.81
C ALA A 9 -8.85 -24.55 -34.41
N PHE A 10 -9.53 -23.60 -35.07
CA PHE A 10 -9.36 -22.17 -34.78
C PHE A 10 -9.95 -21.77 -33.42
N LEU A 11 -11.00 -22.48 -32.98
CA LEU A 11 -11.70 -22.18 -31.72
C LEU A 11 -10.91 -22.62 -30.48
N VAL A 12 -10.10 -23.67 -30.58
CA VAL A 12 -9.26 -24.19 -29.49
C VAL A 12 -8.00 -23.34 -29.27
N VAL A 13 -7.41 -22.82 -30.34
CA VAL A 13 -6.22 -21.95 -30.26
C VAL A 13 -6.57 -20.59 -29.64
N ALA A 14 -7.75 -20.05 -29.94
CA ALA A 14 -8.22 -18.78 -29.37
C ALA A 14 -8.44 -18.86 -27.84
N THR A 15 -9.00 -19.96 -27.31
CA THR A 15 -9.19 -20.13 -25.86
C THR A 15 -7.88 -20.32 -25.11
N ALA A 16 -6.91 -21.03 -25.69
CA ALA A 16 -5.58 -21.21 -25.08
C ALA A 16 -4.80 -19.89 -24.99
N ALA A 17 -4.95 -18.99 -25.97
CA ALA A 17 -4.32 -17.67 -25.94
C ALA A 17 -4.91 -16.74 -24.86
N LEU A 18 -6.22 -16.83 -24.58
CA LEU A 18 -6.84 -16.06 -23.49
C LEU A 18 -6.41 -16.52 -22.08
N ALA A 19 -6.15 -17.82 -21.89
CA ALA A 19 -5.72 -18.35 -20.58
C ALA A 19 -4.31 -17.87 -20.18
N LEU A 20 -3.45 -17.56 -21.16
CA LEU A 20 -2.10 -17.04 -20.93
C LEU A 20 -2.07 -15.52 -20.65
N ALA A 21 -3.19 -14.82 -20.84
CA ALA A 21 -3.33 -13.37 -20.60
C ALA A 21 -3.85 -13.04 -19.19
N ALA A 22 -4.19 -14.05 -18.38
CA ALA A 22 -4.57 -13.85 -16.98
C ALA A 22 -3.31 -13.52 -16.16
N GLY A 23 -2.98 -12.23 -16.07
CA GLY A 23 -1.96 -11.74 -15.15
C GLY A 23 -2.33 -12.03 -13.68
N PRO A 24 -1.37 -11.94 -12.75
CA PRO A 24 -1.62 -12.18 -11.33
C PRO A 24 -2.72 -11.25 -10.83
N ALA A 25 -3.82 -11.81 -10.33
CA ALA A 25 -4.80 -11.06 -9.57
C ALA A 25 -4.20 -10.74 -8.19
N PHE A 26 -3.88 -9.47 -7.94
CA PHE A 26 -3.42 -9.02 -6.63
C PHE A 26 -4.61 -8.95 -5.67
N ALA A 27 -4.98 -10.09 -5.07
CA ALA A 27 -6.07 -10.12 -4.08
C ALA A 27 -5.70 -9.40 -2.77
N HIS A 28 -4.40 -9.35 -2.42
CA HIS A 28 -3.95 -8.83 -1.13
C HIS A 28 -3.41 -7.40 -1.27
N ALA A 29 -3.85 -6.48 -0.41
CA ALA A 29 -3.30 -5.14 -0.33
C ALA A 29 -1.80 -5.18 0.03
N LYS A 30 -0.94 -4.71 -0.86
CA LYS A 30 0.51 -4.52 -0.61
C LYS A 30 0.81 -3.03 -0.51
N LEU A 31 1.69 -2.65 0.42
CA LEU A 31 2.23 -1.29 0.45
C LEU A 31 3.10 -1.08 -0.80
N LEU A 32 2.77 -0.05 -1.57
CA LEU A 32 3.48 0.33 -2.80
C LEU A 32 4.43 1.50 -2.56
N SER A 33 4.01 2.45 -1.73
CA SER A 33 4.83 3.58 -1.34
C SER A 33 4.32 4.22 -0.05
N GLU A 34 5.22 4.95 0.60
CA GLU A 34 4.97 5.64 1.84
C GLU A 34 5.64 7.02 1.85
N VAL A 35 4.96 7.97 2.48
CA VAL A 35 5.49 9.29 2.83
C VAL A 35 5.25 9.48 4.32
N PRO A 36 6.29 9.77 5.12
CA PRO A 36 7.70 9.83 4.74
C PRO A 36 8.24 8.49 4.23
N ALA A 37 9.20 8.56 3.30
CA ALA A 37 9.84 7.37 2.74
C ALA A 37 10.58 6.61 3.84
N ALA A 38 10.58 5.27 3.76
CA ALA A 38 11.38 4.46 4.64
C ALA A 38 12.87 4.79 4.50
N VAL A 39 13.58 4.82 5.63
CA VAL A 39 15.05 4.78 5.61
C VAL A 39 15.50 3.35 5.40
N ASP A 40 16.27 3.14 4.34
CA ASP A 40 17.01 1.90 4.09
C ASP A 40 18.44 2.22 3.66
N ALA A 41 19.23 1.19 3.36
CA ALA A 41 20.63 1.34 2.94
C ALA A 41 20.79 2.13 1.62
N ALA A 42 19.75 2.20 0.78
CA ALA A 42 19.73 2.90 -0.49
C ALA A 42 19.15 4.33 -0.39
N THR A 43 18.24 4.58 0.54
CA THR A 43 17.63 5.91 0.79
C THR A 43 17.77 6.36 2.25
N PRO A 44 18.97 6.78 2.67
CA PRO A 44 19.22 7.20 4.06
C PRO A 44 18.74 8.63 4.37
N ALA A 45 18.11 9.32 3.42
CA ALA A 45 17.78 10.73 3.55
C ALA A 45 16.62 10.93 4.55
N PRO A 46 16.81 11.77 5.59
CA PRO A 46 15.73 12.10 6.51
C PRO A 46 14.60 12.84 5.80
N ALA A 47 13.39 12.67 6.32
CA ALA A 47 12.24 13.45 5.96
C ALA A 47 12.42 14.91 6.41
N PRO A 48 12.26 15.89 5.51
CA PRO A 48 12.33 17.31 5.87
C PRO A 48 11.11 17.69 6.71
N ALA A 49 11.32 18.56 7.70
CA ALA A 49 10.24 19.22 8.42
C ALA A 49 9.71 20.43 7.60
N PRO A 50 8.41 20.76 7.69
CA PRO A 50 7.39 20.13 8.53
C PRO A 50 6.69 18.95 7.85
N LEU A 51 6.53 17.86 8.59
CA LEU A 51 5.63 16.77 8.25
C LEU A 51 4.24 17.07 8.80
N THR A 52 3.21 16.92 7.97
CA THR A 52 1.82 17.17 8.35
C THR A 52 0.96 15.91 8.39
N GLU A 53 1.36 14.86 7.65
CA GLU A 53 0.64 13.59 7.58
C GLU A 53 1.60 12.44 7.23
N LEU A 54 1.20 11.22 7.59
CA LEU A 54 1.68 10.00 6.96
C LEU A 54 0.73 9.64 5.82
N ARG A 55 1.28 9.20 4.69
CA ARG A 55 0.52 8.75 3.50
C ARG A 55 1.07 7.42 3.04
N LEU A 56 0.24 6.38 3.09
CA LEU A 56 0.60 5.02 2.64
C LEU A 56 -0.29 4.63 1.46
N VAL A 57 0.31 4.27 0.34
CA VAL A 57 -0.38 3.88 -0.90
C VAL A 57 -0.33 2.37 -1.05
N PHE A 58 -1.49 1.75 -1.25
CA PHE A 58 -1.60 0.30 -1.39
C PHE A 58 -1.96 -0.11 -2.82
N SER A 59 -1.75 -1.39 -3.14
CA SER A 59 -2.10 -1.94 -4.46
C SER A 59 -3.60 -2.08 -4.68
N GLU A 60 -4.36 -2.26 -3.59
CA GLU A 60 -5.79 -2.56 -3.59
C GLU A 60 -6.60 -1.54 -2.79
N GLN A 61 -7.88 -1.43 -3.12
CA GLN A 61 -8.84 -0.65 -2.34
C GLN A 61 -8.90 -1.18 -0.92
N LEU A 62 -8.88 -0.27 0.05
CA LEU A 62 -8.92 -0.61 1.45
C LEU A 62 -10.34 -0.64 2.00
N ASN A 63 -10.62 -1.66 2.80
CA ASN A 63 -11.67 -1.60 3.80
C ASN A 63 -11.17 -0.75 4.98
N PHE A 64 -11.54 0.53 4.98
CA PHE A 64 -11.10 1.50 5.97
C PHE A 64 -11.44 1.10 7.42
N ALA A 65 -12.63 0.52 7.66
CA ALA A 65 -13.09 0.19 9.01
C ALA A 65 -12.19 -0.85 9.74
N PHE A 66 -11.43 -1.63 8.98
CA PHE A 66 -10.52 -2.63 9.52
C PHE A 66 -9.04 -2.33 9.27
N SER A 67 -8.74 -1.22 8.60
CA SER A 67 -7.37 -0.76 8.33
C SER A 67 -6.90 0.21 9.43
N LYS A 68 -5.62 0.14 9.80
CA LYS A 68 -5.06 0.84 10.97
C LYS A 68 -3.63 1.29 10.74
N LEU A 69 -3.25 2.36 11.44
CA LEU A 69 -1.89 2.88 11.53
C LEU A 69 -1.55 3.18 12.98
N LYS A 70 -0.30 2.87 13.36
CA LYS A 70 0.29 3.25 14.64
C LYS A 70 1.68 3.83 14.39
N LEU A 71 1.97 4.95 15.03
CA LEU A 71 3.27 5.62 14.99
C LEU A 71 3.93 5.50 16.37
N THR A 72 5.18 5.08 16.42
CA THR A 72 5.99 5.07 17.65
C THR A 72 7.30 5.81 17.44
N ASP A 73 7.80 6.47 18.50
CA ASP A 73 9.13 7.07 18.51
C ASP A 73 10.23 6.04 18.81
N ALA A 74 11.50 6.48 18.77
CA ALA A 74 12.66 5.64 19.08
C ALA A 74 12.66 5.02 20.50
N ALA A 75 11.88 5.56 21.44
CA ALA A 75 11.70 5.00 22.78
C ALA A 75 10.54 3.99 22.85
N GLY A 76 9.87 3.72 21.72
CA GLY A 76 8.70 2.86 21.63
C GLY A 76 7.42 3.53 22.15
N LYS A 77 7.46 4.83 22.42
CA LYS A 77 6.27 5.56 22.88
C LYS A 77 5.39 5.87 21.69
N GLU A 78 4.09 5.64 21.87
CA GLU A 78 3.09 5.94 20.84
C GLU A 78 2.96 7.46 20.64
N VAL A 79 2.97 7.86 19.37
CA VAL A 79 2.76 9.23 18.92
C VAL A 79 1.34 9.35 18.41
N ALA A 80 0.59 10.31 18.96
CA ALA A 80 -0.81 10.49 18.62
C ALA A 80 -0.99 10.98 17.17
N LEU A 81 -1.77 10.22 16.40
CA LEU A 81 -2.23 10.57 15.06
C LEU A 81 -3.61 11.24 15.14
N GLY A 82 -3.93 12.06 14.16
CA GLY A 82 -5.28 12.54 13.92
C GLY A 82 -6.19 11.42 13.43
N ALA A 83 -7.45 11.77 13.14
CA ALA A 83 -8.39 10.81 12.58
C ALA A 83 -7.87 10.30 11.23
N LEU A 84 -7.71 8.98 11.12
CA LEU A 84 -7.33 8.36 9.86
C LEU A 84 -8.42 8.60 8.82
N ALA A 85 -8.02 8.65 7.54
CA ALA A 85 -8.94 8.78 6.42
C ALA A 85 -8.37 8.05 5.20
N LEU A 86 -9.24 7.72 4.24
CA LEU A 86 -8.78 7.42 2.88
C LEU A 86 -8.64 8.73 2.10
N ASP A 87 -7.75 8.75 1.11
CA ASP A 87 -7.71 9.87 0.18
C ASP A 87 -9.05 9.98 -0.58
N PRO A 88 -9.71 11.15 -0.61
CA PRO A 88 -11.01 11.31 -1.28
C PRO A 88 -11.00 10.99 -2.78
N LYS A 89 -9.81 10.98 -3.40
CA LYS A 89 -9.63 10.68 -4.83
C LYS A 89 -9.09 9.27 -5.07
N ASP A 90 -8.65 8.57 -4.03
CA ASP A 90 -8.01 7.26 -4.11
C ASP A 90 -8.22 6.45 -2.83
N ASP A 91 -9.12 5.47 -2.88
CA ASP A 91 -9.45 4.59 -1.75
C ASP A 91 -8.38 3.51 -1.47
N LYS A 92 -7.26 3.54 -2.20
CA LYS A 92 -6.07 2.76 -1.94
C LYS A 92 -5.05 3.49 -1.07
N THR A 93 -5.28 4.77 -0.80
CA THR A 93 -4.35 5.59 -0.03
C THR A 93 -4.90 5.85 1.36
N LEU A 94 -4.15 5.43 2.39
CA LEU A 94 -4.45 5.69 3.80
C LEU A 94 -3.67 6.93 4.28
N LEU A 95 -4.40 7.88 4.84
CA LEU A 95 -3.89 9.14 5.37
C LEU A 95 -3.96 9.12 6.90
N ALA A 96 -2.88 9.52 7.55
CA ALA A 96 -2.81 9.71 8.99
C ALA A 96 -2.26 11.11 9.31
N PRO A 97 -3.13 12.09 9.60
CA PRO A 97 -2.68 13.42 9.99
C PRO A 97 -1.82 13.38 11.25
N LEU A 98 -0.78 14.22 11.30
CA LEU A 98 0.00 14.43 12.52
C LEU A 98 -0.69 15.50 13.38
N THR A 99 -0.75 15.26 14.69
CA THR A 99 -1.39 16.21 15.63
C THR A 99 -0.48 17.37 16.05
N GLY A 100 0.81 17.29 15.70
CA GLY A 100 1.81 18.30 15.99
C GLY A 100 3.13 18.00 15.28
N ALA A 101 4.10 18.90 15.41
CA ALA A 101 5.43 18.71 14.86
C ALA A 101 6.12 17.52 15.55
N LEU A 102 6.76 16.67 14.74
CA LEU A 102 7.60 15.58 15.22
C LEU A 102 8.99 16.12 15.55
N PRO A 103 9.51 15.91 16.78
CA PRO A 103 10.92 16.15 17.07
C PRO A 103 11.83 15.34 16.12
N ALA A 104 13.04 15.84 15.88
CA ALA A 104 14.03 15.08 15.14
C ALA A 104 14.34 13.76 15.85
N GLY A 105 14.41 12.67 15.07
CA GLY A 105 14.54 11.32 15.60
C GLY A 105 14.01 10.26 14.64
N ASP A 106 14.13 9.01 15.06
CA ASP A 106 13.63 7.85 14.33
C ASP A 106 12.20 7.52 14.78
N TYR A 107 11.38 7.11 13.81
CA TYR A 107 9.98 6.77 14.01
C TYR A 107 9.64 5.49 13.29
N THR A 108 8.81 4.67 13.92
CA THR A 108 8.33 3.41 13.35
C THR A 108 6.83 3.48 13.10
N VAL A 109 6.44 3.08 11.90
CA VAL A 109 5.05 2.98 11.46
C VAL A 109 4.68 1.53 11.35
N ASP A 110 3.75 1.08 12.19
CA ASP A 110 3.09 -0.21 12.06
C ASP A 110 1.75 -0.02 11.37
N TRP A 111 1.48 -0.81 10.33
CA TRP A 111 0.24 -0.73 9.58
C TRP A 111 -0.45 -2.08 9.45
N THR A 112 -1.77 -2.01 9.39
CA THR A 112 -2.66 -3.12 9.00
C THR A 112 -3.54 -2.63 7.87
N ALA A 113 -3.52 -3.32 6.74
CA ALA A 113 -4.39 -3.04 5.60
C ALA A 113 -5.34 -4.23 5.42
N VAL A 114 -6.63 -3.95 5.25
CA VAL A 114 -7.60 -4.96 4.84
C VAL A 114 -8.11 -4.55 3.49
N SER A 115 -7.90 -5.38 2.47
CA SER A 115 -8.41 -5.13 1.12
C SER A 115 -9.93 -5.26 1.07
N ALA A 116 -10.56 -4.72 0.02
CA ALA A 116 -12.01 -4.83 -0.20
C ALA A 116 -12.50 -6.29 -0.28
N ASP A 117 -11.62 -7.24 -0.63
CA ASP A 117 -11.90 -8.68 -0.65
C ASP A 117 -11.85 -9.35 0.75
N GLY A 118 -11.48 -8.60 1.79
CA GLY A 118 -11.46 -9.04 3.19
C GLY A 118 -10.11 -9.60 3.67
N HIS A 119 -9.09 -9.68 2.82
CA HIS A 119 -7.78 -10.17 3.26
C HIS A 119 -7.01 -9.10 4.03
N LYS A 120 -6.45 -9.52 5.18
CA LYS A 120 -5.61 -8.67 6.02
C LYS A 120 -4.14 -8.87 5.69
N THR A 121 -3.43 -7.77 5.49
CA THR A 121 -1.98 -7.69 5.44
C THR A 121 -1.46 -6.72 6.49
N THR A 122 -0.22 -6.91 6.91
CA THR A 122 0.45 -6.09 7.92
C THR A 122 1.87 -5.81 7.50
N GLY A 123 2.43 -4.72 7.99
CA GLY A 123 3.85 -4.44 7.83
C GLY A 123 4.30 -3.29 8.71
N THR A 124 5.60 -3.04 8.65
CA THR A 124 6.28 -2.04 9.45
C THR A 124 7.33 -1.36 8.59
N TYR A 125 7.49 -0.05 8.75
CA TYR A 125 8.64 0.67 8.21
C TYR A 125 9.11 1.76 9.19
N THR A 126 10.34 2.21 9.01
CA THR A 126 10.95 3.26 9.85
C THR A 126 11.33 4.44 8.98
N PHE A 127 11.11 5.66 9.47
CA PHE A 127 11.58 6.89 8.84
C PHE A 127 12.30 7.76 9.88
N LYS A 128 13.10 8.71 9.40
CA LYS A 128 13.83 9.65 10.24
C LYS A 128 13.39 11.08 9.97
N VAL A 129 13.16 11.87 11.02
CA VAL A 129 12.91 13.32 10.92
C VAL A 129 14.21 14.07 11.17
N ALA A 130 14.60 14.96 10.26
CA ALA A 130 15.72 15.89 10.46
C ALA A 130 15.29 17.16 11.21
N GLN A 131 16.26 17.81 11.86
CA GLN A 131 16.11 19.15 12.45
C GLN A 131 15.99 20.23 11.38
#